data_AF-O67169-F1
#
_entry.id   AF-O67169-F1
#
_cell.length_a   1.000
_cell.length_b   1.000
_cell.length_c   1.000
_cell.angle_alpha   90.00
_cell.angle_beta   90.00
_cell.angle_gamma   90.00
#
_symmetry.space_group_name_H-M   'P 1'
#
loop_
_entity.id
_entity.type
_entity.pdbx_description
1 polymer ?
#
loop_
_entity_poly.entity_id
_entity_poly.type
_entity_poly.pdbx_seq_one_letter_code
_entity_poly.pdbx_strand_id
1 'polypeptide(L)'
;MEKTYKLPIVLGTDPENTIRIDKLPPLKGAFAVHIHESETENNAHIKLEYGDTEYCLSLYVFNYPKFLRNETVRVRNYDLWPKWIMFAARLPNGKLHPKSGGKVYREDAVIVGEGNYELENPFISFKYSDGRILNFRIEFYRYLRYKSPKYGPSFRSEYWFIGVD
;
A
#
# COMPACT_ATOMS: atom_id res chain seq x y z
N MET A 1 6.06 -26.44 15.00
CA MET A 1 4.77 -26.27 14.32
C MET A 1 4.61 -24.80 13.95
N GLU A 2 4.78 -24.46 12.68
CA GLU A 2 4.48 -23.11 12.18
C GLU A 2 2.96 -22.88 12.26
N LYS A 3 2.54 -21.93 13.09
CA LYS A 3 1.17 -21.41 13.06
C LYS A 3 0.96 -20.74 11.71
N THR A 4 0.18 -21.36 10.84
CA THR A 4 -0.39 -20.72 9.66
C THR A 4 -1.38 -19.66 10.13
N TYR A 5 -0.91 -18.42 10.23
CA TYR A 5 -1.76 -17.25 10.42
C TYR A 5 -2.68 -17.11 9.20
N LYS A 6 -3.90 -17.66 9.27
CA LYS A 6 -4.99 -17.26 8.38
C LYS A 6 -5.27 -15.79 8.68
N LEU A 7 -4.87 -14.91 7.76
CA LEU A 7 -5.35 -13.54 7.73
C LEU A 7 -6.89 -13.55 7.89
N PRO A 8 -7.51 -12.63 8.64
CA PRO A 8 -8.96 -12.57 8.89
C PRO A 8 -9.77 -12.14 7.65
N ILE A 9 -9.25 -12.43 6.46
CA ILE A 9 -9.54 -11.69 5.27
C ILE A 9 -10.41 -12.59 4.38
N VAL A 10 -11.72 -12.55 4.63
CA VAL A 10 -12.74 -12.71 3.56
C VAL A 10 -12.76 -11.41 2.74
N LEU A 11 -11.59 -10.90 2.35
CA LEU A 11 -11.48 -9.67 1.57
C LEU A 11 -11.41 -10.03 0.10
N GLY A 12 -12.29 -9.39 -0.64
CA GLY A 12 -12.34 -9.48 -2.08
C GLY A 12 -13.25 -10.57 -2.63
N THR A 13 -13.77 -11.56 -1.91
CA THR A 13 -14.75 -12.46 -2.58
C THR A 13 -16.10 -11.79 -2.82
N ASP A 14 -16.36 -10.70 -2.10
CA ASP A 14 -17.58 -9.91 -2.15
C ASP A 14 -17.24 -8.40 -2.17
N PRO A 15 -17.75 -7.60 -3.13
CA PRO A 15 -17.56 -6.15 -3.16
C PRO A 15 -18.01 -5.44 -1.89
N GLU A 16 -19.06 -5.94 -1.22
CA GLU A 16 -19.60 -5.34 0.01
C GLU A 16 -18.65 -5.49 1.20
N ASN A 17 -17.87 -6.57 1.21
CA ASN A 17 -16.87 -6.87 2.25
C ASN A 17 -15.45 -6.43 1.86
N THR A 18 -15.26 -5.82 0.69
CA THR A 18 -13.96 -5.31 0.25
C THR A 18 -13.65 -3.99 0.94
N ILE A 19 -12.42 -3.83 1.43
CA ILE A 19 -12.02 -2.59 2.11
C ILE A 19 -12.18 -1.38 1.17
N ARG A 20 -12.83 -0.35 1.70
CA ARG A 20 -13.10 0.93 1.04
C ARG A 20 -12.33 2.03 1.73
N ILE A 21 -11.23 2.49 1.11
CA ILE A 21 -10.32 3.52 1.66
C ILE A 21 -11.10 4.80 1.95
N ASP A 22 -11.99 5.17 1.02
CA ASP A 22 -12.89 6.32 1.08
C ASP A 22 -13.96 6.21 2.17
N LYS A 23 -14.05 5.07 2.87
CA LYS A 23 -14.99 4.81 3.97
C LYS A 23 -14.29 4.42 5.27
N LEU A 24 -12.96 4.41 5.30
CA LEU A 24 -12.21 4.15 6.53
C LEU A 24 -12.39 5.33 7.52
N PRO A 25 -12.32 5.07 8.83
CA PRO A 25 -12.16 6.14 9.80
C PRO A 25 -10.81 6.85 9.58
N PRO A 26 -10.57 8.01 10.23
CA PRO A 26 -9.26 8.62 10.22
C PRO A 26 -8.16 7.64 10.65
N LEU A 27 -7.08 7.57 9.88
CA LEU A 27 -5.93 6.72 10.15
C LEU A 27 -4.65 7.54 10.04
N LYS A 28 -3.64 7.16 10.83
CA LYS A 28 -2.29 7.70 10.74
C LYS A 28 -1.28 6.64 11.12
N GLY A 29 -0.06 6.78 10.63
CA GLY A 29 1.04 5.88 10.98
C GLY A 29 2.17 5.94 9.97
N ALA A 30 3.07 4.98 10.05
CA ALA A 30 4.15 4.85 9.08
C ALA A 30 3.64 4.36 7.72
N PHE A 31 4.40 4.68 6.68
CA PHE A 31 4.28 4.02 5.38
C PHE A 31 5.64 3.63 4.81
N ALA A 32 5.63 2.66 3.89
CA ALA A 32 6.77 2.31 3.06
C ALA A 32 6.33 2.12 1.60
N VAL A 33 7.16 2.57 0.66
CA VAL A 33 6.95 2.45 -0.78
C VAL A 33 7.90 1.42 -1.33
N HIS A 34 7.36 0.40 -1.98
CA HIS A 34 8.11 -0.67 -2.61
C HIS A 34 7.98 -0.59 -4.11
N ILE A 35 9.08 -0.80 -4.82
CA ILE A 35 9.08 -1.19 -6.23
C ILE A 35 9.47 -2.68 -6.27
N HIS A 36 8.79 -3.46 -7.10
CA HIS A 36 9.14 -4.87 -7.31
C HIS A 36 9.82 -4.97 -8.67
N GLU A 37 11.02 -5.55 -8.74
CA GLU A 37 11.80 -5.67 -9.98
C GLU A 37 11.10 -6.54 -11.04
N SER A 38 10.21 -7.45 -10.61
CA SER A 38 9.37 -8.24 -11.51
C SER A 38 8.19 -7.47 -12.13
N GLU A 39 7.91 -6.28 -11.60
CA GLU A 39 6.88 -5.37 -12.12
C GLU A 39 7.54 -4.25 -12.94
N THR A 40 6.75 -3.46 -13.66
CA THR A 40 7.30 -2.30 -14.35
C THR A 40 7.81 -1.29 -13.32
N GLU A 41 8.99 -0.70 -13.54
CA GLU A 41 9.59 0.35 -12.70
C GLU A 41 8.67 1.57 -12.45
N ASN A 42 7.64 1.72 -13.27
CA ASN A 42 6.64 2.77 -13.17
C ASN A 42 5.54 2.50 -12.13
N ASN A 43 5.49 1.32 -11.50
CA ASN A 43 4.48 0.98 -10.51
C ASN A 43 5.10 0.87 -9.13
N ALA A 44 4.29 1.12 -8.10
CA ALA A 44 4.72 1.00 -6.72
C ALA A 44 3.64 0.40 -5.83
N HIS A 45 4.08 -0.31 -4.80
CA HIS A 45 3.24 -0.75 -3.70
C HIS A 45 3.48 0.14 -2.49
N ILE A 46 2.47 0.90 -2.07
CA ILE A 46 2.52 1.68 -0.84
C ILE A 46 1.88 0.86 0.27
N LYS A 47 2.60 0.64 1.37
CA LYS A 47 2.09 -0.08 2.53
C LYS A 47 1.90 0.90 3.67
N LEU A 48 0.68 1.01 4.18
CA LEU A 48 0.27 1.95 5.23
C LEU A 48 0.00 1.17 6.51
N GLU A 49 0.53 1.59 7.66
CA GLU A 49 0.15 0.97 8.94
C GLU A 49 -1.37 1.07 9.15
N TYR A 50 -2.07 -0.03 9.40
CA TYR A 50 -3.53 0.00 9.55
C TYR A 50 -3.90 0.13 11.02
N GLY A 51 -3.84 1.35 11.55
CA GLY A 51 -4.08 1.64 12.97
C GLY A 51 -3.19 0.81 13.91
N ASP A 52 -3.67 0.57 15.12
CA ASP A 52 -2.99 -0.27 16.12
C ASP A 52 -3.34 -1.77 15.93
N THR A 53 -3.17 -2.27 14.70
CA THR A 53 -3.40 -3.69 14.37
C THR A 53 -2.09 -4.36 13.93
N GLU A 54 -2.09 -5.69 13.80
CA GLU A 54 -0.96 -6.43 13.21
C GLU A 54 -0.92 -6.33 11.67
N TYR A 55 -1.70 -5.42 11.06
CA TYR A 55 -1.83 -5.30 9.62
C TYR A 55 -1.33 -3.97 9.06
N CYS A 56 -1.01 -4.00 7.76
CA CYS A 56 -0.84 -2.82 6.91
C CYS A 56 -1.80 -2.90 5.73
N LEU A 57 -2.34 -1.76 5.32
CA LEU A 57 -3.09 -1.63 4.07
C LEU A 57 -2.11 -1.49 2.91
N SER A 58 -2.18 -2.40 1.94
CA SER A 58 -1.32 -2.35 0.74
C SER A 58 -2.08 -1.70 -0.41
N LEU A 59 -1.49 -0.68 -1.02
CA LEU A 59 -2.02 0.04 -2.17
C LEU A 59 -1.10 -0.15 -3.36
N TYR A 60 -1.66 -0.29 -4.55
CA TYR A 60 -0.93 -0.38 -5.81
C TYR A 60 -1.13 0.88 -6.63
N VAL A 61 -0.04 1.58 -6.94
CA VAL A 61 -0.02 2.81 -7.73
C VAL A 61 0.43 2.48 -9.16
N PHE A 62 -0.41 2.79 -10.15
CA PHE A 62 -0.16 2.47 -11.57
C PHE A 62 0.80 3.43 -12.28
N ASN A 63 1.22 4.51 -11.63
CA ASN A 63 2.20 5.46 -12.16
C ASN A 63 2.90 6.18 -11.01
N TYR A 64 3.94 5.57 -10.48
CA TYR A 64 4.73 6.08 -9.37
C TYR A 64 5.44 7.41 -9.68
N PRO A 65 6.02 7.63 -10.88
CA PRO A 65 6.56 8.95 -11.22
C PRO A 65 5.53 10.08 -11.14
N LYS A 66 4.28 9.85 -11.59
CA LYS A 66 3.19 10.82 -11.44
C LYS A 66 2.80 11.02 -9.98
N PHE A 67 2.70 9.94 -9.21
CA PHE A 67 2.43 10.02 -7.77
C PHE A 67 3.46 10.89 -7.04
N LEU A 68 4.75 10.70 -7.32
CA LEU A 68 5.83 11.50 -6.74
C LEU A 68 5.81 12.98 -7.10
N ARG A 69 5.15 13.35 -8.21
CA ARG A 69 4.93 14.75 -8.62
C ARG A 69 3.60 15.31 -8.15
N ASN A 70 2.92 14.61 -7.23
CA ASN A 70 1.61 15.00 -6.72
C ASN A 70 0.57 15.16 -7.86
N GLU A 71 0.65 14.36 -8.92
CA GLU A 71 -0.31 14.37 -10.03
C GLU A 71 -1.43 13.34 -9.80
N THR A 72 -2.55 13.51 -10.51
CA THR A 72 -3.63 12.51 -10.51
C THR A 72 -3.13 11.14 -10.98
N VAL A 73 -3.32 10.13 -10.14
CA VAL A 73 -2.96 8.74 -10.44
C VAL A 73 -4.06 7.77 -10.07
N ARG A 74 -4.10 6.63 -10.77
CA ARG A 74 -4.95 5.50 -10.38
C ARG A 74 -4.27 4.73 -9.26
N VAL A 75 -5.05 4.33 -8.26
CA VAL A 75 -4.61 3.49 -7.15
C VAL A 75 -5.57 2.32 -7.00
N ARG A 76 -5.05 1.13 -6.70
CA ARG A 76 -5.85 -0.05 -6.37
C ARG A 76 -5.57 -0.48 -4.94
N ASN A 77 -6.61 -0.72 -4.16
CA ASN A 77 -6.46 -1.37 -2.87
C ASN A 77 -6.11 -2.86 -3.06
N TYR A 78 -5.05 -3.30 -2.39
CA TYR A 78 -4.54 -4.66 -2.37
C TYR A 78 -4.75 -5.37 -1.01
N ASP A 79 -5.68 -4.81 -0.21
CA ASP A 79 -6.16 -5.26 1.09
C ASP A 79 -5.08 -5.26 2.19
N LEU A 80 -5.42 -5.88 3.33
CA LEU A 80 -4.55 -5.97 4.49
C LEU A 80 -3.50 -7.08 4.32
N TRP A 81 -2.30 -6.79 4.79
CA TRP A 81 -1.16 -7.70 4.86
C TRP A 81 -0.56 -7.64 6.26
N PRO A 82 0.23 -8.65 6.68
CA PRO A 82 0.93 -8.57 7.96
C PRO A 82 1.84 -7.35 8.03
N LYS A 83 1.72 -6.52 9.08
CA LYS A 83 2.45 -5.24 9.24
C LYS A 83 3.97 -5.40 9.11
N TRP A 84 4.53 -6.54 9.53
CA TRP A 84 5.97 -6.81 9.44
C TRP A 84 6.54 -6.69 8.02
N ILE A 85 5.72 -6.88 6.96
CA ILE A 85 6.21 -6.80 5.58
C ILE A 85 6.55 -5.38 5.14
N MET A 86 6.07 -4.36 5.85
CA MET A 86 6.29 -2.95 5.50
C MET A 86 7.76 -2.60 5.34
N PHE A 87 8.60 -3.18 6.19
CA PHE A 87 10.04 -2.90 6.18
C PHE A 87 10.89 -4.13 5.85
N ALA A 88 10.28 -5.26 5.50
CA ALA A 88 11.00 -6.51 5.22
C ALA A 88 11.48 -6.59 3.76
N ALA A 89 12.27 -5.61 3.32
CA ALA A 89 12.81 -5.53 1.97
C ALA A 89 14.18 -4.82 1.96
N ARG A 90 14.86 -4.86 0.81
CA ARG A 90 16.15 -4.19 0.63
C ARG A 90 15.95 -2.70 0.35
N LEU A 91 16.94 -1.89 0.68
CA LEU A 91 17.09 -0.51 0.23
C LEU A 91 17.77 -0.48 -1.16
N PRO A 92 17.77 0.65 -1.87
CA PRO A 92 18.38 0.75 -3.20
C PRO A 92 19.88 0.47 -3.22
N ASN A 93 20.55 0.57 -2.06
CA ASN A 93 21.95 0.20 -1.88
C ASN A 93 22.18 -1.30 -1.62
N GLY A 94 21.13 -2.14 -1.74
CA GLY A 94 21.16 -3.58 -1.54
C GLY A 94 21.15 -4.06 -0.09
N LYS A 95 21.30 -3.16 0.90
CA LYS A 95 21.25 -3.52 2.33
C LYS A 95 19.80 -3.71 2.79
N LEU A 96 19.60 -4.52 3.82
CA LEU A 96 18.29 -4.66 4.46
C LEU A 96 17.88 -3.36 5.16
N HIS A 97 16.58 -3.07 5.15
CA HIS A 97 16.03 -1.99 5.95
C HIS A 97 16.32 -2.21 7.46
N PRO A 98 16.70 -1.20 8.25
CA PRO A 98 16.98 -1.37 9.68
C PRO A 98 15.81 -1.96 10.48
N LYS A 99 14.57 -1.60 10.11
CA LYS A 99 13.32 -2.11 10.72
C LYS A 99 12.88 -3.49 10.23
N SER A 100 13.61 -4.11 9.29
CA SER A 100 13.24 -5.42 8.73
C SER A 100 13.29 -6.57 9.74
N GLY A 101 14.05 -6.41 10.83
CA GLY A 101 14.37 -7.52 11.75
C GLY A 101 15.16 -8.65 11.06
N GLY A 102 15.92 -8.33 10.00
CA GLY A 102 16.69 -9.32 9.23
C GLY A 102 15.87 -10.12 8.22
N LYS A 103 14.61 -9.73 7.95
CA LYS A 103 13.69 -10.46 7.08
C LYS A 103 13.54 -9.80 5.72
N VAL A 104 13.27 -10.62 4.71
CA VAL A 104 12.86 -10.22 3.37
C VAL A 104 11.56 -10.93 3.04
N TYR A 105 10.49 -10.20 2.69
CA TYR A 105 9.20 -10.82 2.32
C TYR A 105 9.15 -11.23 0.84
N ARG A 106 9.94 -10.56 -0.01
CA ARG A 106 10.12 -10.81 -1.44
C ARG A 106 11.53 -10.39 -1.85
N GLU A 107 12.27 -11.27 -2.52
CA GLU A 107 13.64 -10.99 -2.94
C GLU A 107 13.75 -9.85 -3.95
N ASP A 108 12.70 -9.65 -4.77
CA ASP A 108 12.64 -8.61 -5.80
C ASP A 108 12.04 -7.28 -5.29
N ALA A 109 11.76 -7.15 -3.99
CA ALA A 109 11.18 -5.93 -3.43
C ALA A 109 12.26 -4.98 -2.90
N VAL A 110 12.22 -3.73 -3.37
CA VAL A 110 13.11 -2.65 -2.93
C VAL A 110 12.29 -1.50 -2.37
N ILE A 111 12.63 -1.04 -1.16
CA ILE A 111 12.02 0.14 -0.52
C ILE A 111 12.68 1.39 -1.10
N VAL A 112 11.87 2.24 -1.74
CA VAL A 112 12.32 3.47 -2.41
C VAL A 112 11.83 4.75 -1.73
N GLY A 113 11.09 4.60 -0.63
CA GLY A 113 10.62 5.71 0.20
C GLY A 113 9.91 5.19 1.43
N GLU A 114 9.92 5.99 2.49
CA GLU A 114 9.19 5.75 3.72
C GLU A 114 8.88 7.10 4.38
N GLY A 115 7.99 7.09 5.37
CA GLY A 115 7.60 8.27 6.10
C GLY A 115 6.37 8.03 6.97
N ASN A 116 5.59 9.09 7.21
CA ASN A 116 4.31 9.01 7.90
C ASN A 116 3.18 9.45 6.97
N TYR A 117 2.02 8.83 7.13
CA TYR A 117 0.82 9.19 6.38
C TYR A 117 -0.31 9.57 7.34
N GLU A 118 -1.24 10.38 6.83
CA GLU A 118 -2.49 10.72 7.49
C GLU A 118 -3.63 10.56 6.47
N LEU A 119 -4.67 9.82 6.84
CA LEU A 119 -5.89 9.63 6.07
C LEU A 119 -7.03 10.26 6.87
N GLU A 120 -7.64 11.30 6.32
CA GLU A 120 -8.83 11.94 6.84
C GLU A 120 -9.75 12.21 5.65
N ASN A 121 -10.73 11.32 5.45
CA ASN A 121 -11.52 11.32 4.22
C ASN A 121 -12.17 12.69 3.92
N PRO A 122 -12.10 13.19 2.67
CA PRO A 122 -11.65 12.46 1.47
C PRO A 122 -10.13 12.60 1.16
N PHE A 123 -9.31 13.04 2.11
CA PHE A 123 -7.90 13.35 1.87
C PHE A 123 -6.94 12.32 2.43
N ILE A 124 -5.81 12.16 1.75
CA ILE A 124 -4.64 11.43 2.26
C ILE A 124 -3.37 12.23 2.01
N SER A 125 -2.56 12.34 3.04
CA SER A 125 -1.28 13.04 3.04
C SER A 125 -0.14 12.08 3.31
N PHE A 126 0.97 12.23 2.59
CA PHE A 126 2.19 11.47 2.74
C PHE A 126 3.34 12.40 3.03
N LYS A 127 3.95 12.27 4.21
CA LYS A 127 5.16 13.00 4.60
C LYS A 127 6.35 12.06 4.58
N TYR A 128 7.14 12.12 3.51
CA TYR A 128 8.34 11.32 3.34
C TYR A 128 9.44 11.72 4.32
N SER A 129 10.28 10.77 4.69
CA SER A 129 11.46 10.99 5.54
C SER A 129 12.49 11.93 4.92
N ASP A 130 12.48 12.11 3.59
CA ASP A 130 13.32 13.07 2.86
C ASP A 130 12.75 14.50 2.82
N GLY A 131 11.61 14.74 3.47
CA GLY A 131 10.97 16.05 3.56
C GLY A 131 9.89 16.32 2.51
N ARG A 132 9.73 15.47 1.49
CA ARG A 132 8.64 15.62 0.51
C ARG A 132 7.27 15.41 1.18
N ILE A 133 6.30 16.23 0.79
CA ILE A 133 4.91 16.11 1.21
C ILE A 133 4.05 15.96 -0.05
N LEU A 134 3.20 14.95 -0.08
CA LEU A 134 2.22 14.72 -1.15
C LEU A 134 0.83 14.70 -0.54
N ASN A 135 -0.13 15.36 -1.19
CA ASN A 135 -1.51 15.45 -0.73
C ASN A 135 -2.45 15.05 -1.86
N PHE A 136 -3.40 14.17 -1.57
CA PHE A 136 -4.36 13.70 -2.56
C PHE A 136 -5.79 13.74 -2.01
N ARG A 137 -6.73 14.12 -2.87
CA ARG A 137 -8.15 13.77 -2.71
C ARG A 137 -8.39 12.38 -3.26
N ILE A 138 -9.02 11.51 -2.47
CA ILE A 138 -9.39 10.15 -2.83
C ILE A 138 -10.78 10.16 -3.43
N GLU A 139 -10.91 9.61 -4.64
CA GLU A 139 -12.20 9.34 -5.27
C GLU A 139 -12.32 7.87 -5.63
N PHE A 140 -13.40 7.24 -5.18
CA PHE A 140 -13.70 5.87 -5.59
C PHE A 140 -14.00 5.81 -7.09
N TYR A 141 -13.31 4.92 -7.79
CA TYR A 141 -13.49 4.74 -9.23
C TYR A 141 -14.41 3.55 -9.55
N ARG A 142 -14.06 2.35 -9.08
CA ARG A 142 -14.84 1.12 -9.33
C ARG A 142 -14.40 -0.05 -8.46
N TYR A 143 -15.20 -1.11 -8.46
CA TYR A 143 -14.72 -2.44 -8.12
C TYR A 143 -14.19 -3.16 -9.36
N LEU A 144 -13.08 -3.87 -9.22
CA LEU A 144 -12.52 -4.71 -10.25
C LEU A 144 -12.50 -6.16 -9.79
N ARG A 145 -13.07 -7.06 -10.60
CA ARG A 145 -12.84 -8.51 -10.45
C ARG A 145 -11.39 -8.82 -10.81
N TYR A 146 -10.67 -9.43 -9.88
CA TYR A 146 -9.26 -9.76 -9.99
C TYR A 146 -9.01 -11.19 -9.52
N LYS A 147 -8.44 -12.04 -10.38
CA LYS A 147 -8.02 -13.39 -9.99
C LYS A 147 -6.58 -13.32 -9.50
N SER A 148 -6.40 -13.26 -8.18
CA SER A 148 -5.06 -13.34 -7.58
C SER A 148 -4.51 -14.76 -7.77
N PRO A 149 -3.26 -14.91 -8.22
CA PRO A 149 -2.61 -16.22 -8.25
C PRO A 149 -2.56 -16.89 -6.87
N LYS A 150 -2.47 -16.06 -5.80
CA LYS A 150 -2.31 -16.53 -4.41
C LYS A 150 -3.64 -16.72 -3.68
N TYR A 151 -4.62 -15.86 -3.91
CA TYR A 151 -5.88 -15.85 -3.14
C TYR A 151 -7.11 -16.27 -3.96
N GLY A 152 -6.94 -16.57 -5.25
CA GLY A 152 -8.06 -16.90 -6.13
C GLY A 152 -8.88 -15.66 -6.52
N PRO A 153 -10.15 -15.86 -6.92
CA PRO A 153 -11.05 -14.77 -7.30
C PRO A 153 -11.24 -13.78 -6.16
N SER A 154 -11.04 -12.49 -6.47
CA SER A 154 -11.22 -11.38 -5.53
C SER A 154 -11.79 -10.14 -6.26
N PHE A 155 -12.20 -9.15 -5.49
CA PHE A 155 -12.67 -7.84 -5.87
C PHE A 155 -11.72 -6.86 -5.21
N ARG A 156 -11.28 -5.87 -5.99
CA ARG A 156 -10.38 -4.82 -5.53
C ARG A 156 -11.04 -3.48 -5.80
N SER A 157 -11.03 -2.59 -4.81
CA SER A 157 -11.47 -1.21 -5.02
C SER A 157 -10.36 -0.43 -5.71
N GLU A 158 -10.69 0.23 -6.82
CA GLU A 158 -9.83 1.18 -7.52
C GLU A 158 -10.29 2.61 -7.24
N TYR A 159 -9.34 3.53 -7.20
CA TYR A 159 -9.50 4.93 -6.86
C TYR A 159 -8.73 5.82 -7.83
N TRP A 160 -9.17 7.06 -7.95
CA TRP A 160 -8.32 8.16 -8.35
C TRP A 160 -7.79 8.84 -7.09
N PHE A 161 -6.47 8.99 -7.03
CA PHE A 161 -5.83 9.91 -6.09
C PHE A 161 -5.54 11.16 -6.89
N ILE A 162 -6.28 12.22 -6.64
CA ILE A 162 -6.19 13.51 -7.34
C ILE A 162 -5.27 14.40 -6.55
N GLY A 163 -4.16 14.80 -7.15
CA GLY A 163 -3.20 15.70 -6.52
C GLY A 163 -3.83 17.02 -6.11
N VAL A 164 -3.53 17.48 -4.90
CA VAL A 164 -3.92 18.79 -4.39
C VAL A 164 -2.70 19.49 -3.81
N ASP A 165 -2.58 20.79 -4.05
CA ASP A 165 -1.49 21.62 -3.52
C ASP A 165 -1.65 21.88 -2.02
#